data_AF-A0A177MW69-F1
#
_entry.id   AF-A0A177MW69-F1
#
_cell.length_a   1.000
_cell.length_b   1.000
_cell.length_c   1.000
_cell.angle_alpha   90.00
_cell.angle_beta   90.00
_cell.angle_gamma   90.00
#
_symmetry.space_group_name_H-M   'P 1'
#
loop_
_entity.id
_entity.type
_entity.pdbx_description
1 polymer ?
#
loop_
_entity_poly.entity_id
_entity_poly.type
_entity_poly.pdbx_seq_one_letter_code
_entity_poly.pdbx_strand_id
1 'polypeptide(L)'
;MKKLGRNDPCPCGSGKKYKQCCLQAADAQIANDRSEAVPKAIQWLFTKYEQPAHAALDEGFFGGLDDDEYAGIQDLPDDSYTGIMINAMEWLLADGVVTIKDQDCRVAALLLGKGGPLLSAEQRQWLETLTALPLRLYEIVEVVPGKCLTLRDVMLPERQPVLVQEKSGSQQANRYDLIAARIVPVDAHFELSGAVYGFPRQRSWDLLEELTDELEGVEPDSPLAKEITSAIIPYHWLQLFVRAFEMPPVVDRVTGESLLFVTDHYRVLDWDAFDQALSGEADIAGNRDAGWSRIFAGEDGLTRRNLSINPGKRPDRIKVSYHTQQYADEGKPWFEAVSGAAVAFISRELSDPKGILANMQPNDTQERSEPIPLPPEIITELIEKRIRQLYADWADKPLPILNDQTPREAIRTPEGLEQVKFLLHTYEHGEAQQAKAQHRPPVSYEFLWQSIGITP
;
A
#
# COMPACT_ATOMS: atom_id res chain seq x y z
N MET A 1 17.72 31.44 -44.52
CA MET A 1 18.42 31.50 -43.22
C MET A 1 18.77 30.08 -42.81
N LYS A 2 20.01 29.80 -42.40
CA LYS A 2 20.46 28.46 -41.96
C LYS A 2 19.73 28.12 -40.65
N LYS A 3 19.01 26.99 -40.58
CA LYS A 3 18.37 26.54 -39.32
C LYS A 3 19.47 26.29 -38.29
N LEU A 4 19.34 26.91 -37.12
CA LEU A 4 20.26 26.75 -35.99
C LEU A 4 20.14 25.30 -35.46
N GLY A 5 21.23 24.55 -35.46
CA GLY A 5 21.29 23.17 -34.98
C GLY A 5 21.39 23.10 -33.45
N ARG A 6 20.79 22.06 -32.83
CA ARG A 6 20.80 21.87 -31.35
C ARG A 6 22.20 21.89 -30.72
N ASN A 7 23.23 21.47 -31.46
CA ASN A 7 24.62 21.44 -30.98
C ASN A 7 25.43 22.68 -31.36
N ASP A 8 24.86 23.64 -32.10
CA ASP A 8 25.55 24.86 -32.51
C ASP A 8 25.83 25.78 -31.30
N PRO A 9 26.86 26.65 -31.37
CA PRO A 9 27.06 27.70 -30.37
C PRO A 9 25.79 28.55 -30.21
N CYS A 10 25.40 28.80 -28.96
CA CYS A 10 24.17 29.52 -28.68
C CYS A 10 24.26 31.00 -29.13
N PRO A 11 23.28 31.52 -29.88
CA PRO A 11 23.34 32.87 -30.46
C PRO A 11 23.27 33.99 -29.42
N CYS A 12 22.93 33.69 -28.15
CA CYS A 12 22.94 34.67 -27.06
C CYS A 12 24.33 35.06 -26.55
N GLY A 13 25.40 34.46 -27.10
CA GLY A 13 26.78 34.77 -26.72
C GLY A 13 27.24 34.11 -25.41
N SER A 14 26.49 33.14 -24.89
CA SER A 14 26.82 32.45 -23.62
C SER A 14 28.04 31.50 -23.69
N GLY A 15 28.55 31.23 -24.89
CA GLY A 15 29.62 30.24 -25.12
C GLY A 15 29.20 28.78 -24.97
N LYS A 16 27.94 28.50 -24.57
CA LYS A 16 27.37 27.15 -24.45
C LYS A 16 26.76 26.67 -25.77
N LYS A 17 26.54 25.36 -25.92
CA LYS A 17 25.73 24.80 -27.01
C LYS A 17 24.27 25.26 -26.87
N TYR A 18 23.57 25.52 -27.97
CA TYR A 18 22.20 26.03 -27.99
C TYR A 18 21.23 25.19 -27.12
N LYS A 19 21.33 23.85 -27.21
CA LYS A 19 20.54 22.91 -26.39
C LYS A 19 20.77 22.99 -24.87
N GLN A 20 21.90 23.54 -24.43
CA GLN A 20 22.29 23.68 -23.01
C GLN A 20 22.16 25.13 -22.52
N CYS A 21 21.50 25.98 -23.31
CA CYS A 21 21.34 27.40 -22.99
C CYS A 21 19.94 27.86 -23.40
N CYS A 22 19.79 28.66 -24.44
CA CYS A 22 18.51 29.28 -24.78
C CYS A 22 17.40 28.28 -25.09
N LEU A 23 17.71 27.07 -25.60
CA LEU A 23 16.68 26.03 -25.76
C LEU A 23 16.18 25.56 -24.39
N GLN A 24 17.08 25.20 -23.49
CA GLN A 24 16.73 24.73 -22.14
C GLN A 24 16.01 25.81 -21.31
N ALA A 25 16.36 27.08 -21.50
CA ALA A 25 15.67 28.21 -20.88
C ALA A 25 14.27 28.41 -21.47
N ALA A 26 14.10 28.21 -22.78
CA ALA A 26 12.79 28.24 -23.43
C ALA A 26 11.92 27.05 -22.97
N ASP A 27 12.47 25.84 -22.91
CA ASP A 27 11.80 24.64 -22.41
C ASP A 27 11.32 24.85 -20.95
N ALA A 28 12.17 25.43 -20.10
CA ALA A 28 11.81 25.77 -18.72
C ALA A 28 10.71 26.84 -18.63
N GLN A 29 10.73 27.84 -19.52
CA GLN A 29 9.69 28.87 -19.58
C GLN A 29 8.34 28.29 -20.04
N ILE A 30 8.36 27.37 -21.02
CA ILE A 30 7.17 26.66 -21.50
C ILE A 30 6.61 25.77 -20.39
N ALA A 31 7.47 25.02 -19.68
CA ALA A 31 7.05 24.22 -18.54
C ALA A 31 6.39 25.07 -17.44
N ASN A 32 6.96 26.25 -17.15
CA ASN A 32 6.38 27.18 -16.18
C ASN A 32 5.05 27.76 -16.68
N ASP A 33 4.92 28.15 -17.95
CA ASP A 33 3.65 28.64 -18.52
C ASP A 33 2.55 27.56 -18.52
N ARG A 34 2.91 26.30 -18.82
CA ARG A 34 2.02 25.13 -18.70
C ARG A 34 1.56 24.92 -17.26
N SER A 35 2.44 25.08 -16.28
CA SER A 35 2.09 24.92 -14.87
C SER A 35 1.04 25.93 -14.39
N GLU A 36 0.91 27.09 -15.06
CA GLU A 36 -0.13 28.08 -14.76
C GLU A 36 -1.49 27.77 -15.40
N ALA A 37 -1.57 26.80 -16.32
CA ALA A 37 -2.82 26.47 -17.03
C ALA A 37 -3.92 26.01 -16.06
N VAL A 38 -3.58 25.09 -15.15
CA VAL A 38 -4.51 24.49 -14.19
C VAL A 38 -5.00 25.54 -13.16
N PRO A 39 -4.13 26.30 -12.47
CA PRO A 39 -4.58 27.36 -11.58
C PRO A 39 -5.49 28.40 -12.25
N LYS A 40 -5.18 28.83 -13.49
CA LYS A 40 -6.02 29.77 -14.25
C LYS A 40 -7.39 29.18 -14.59
N ALA A 41 -7.43 27.91 -14.98
CA ALA A 41 -8.68 27.21 -15.30
C ALA A 41 -9.57 27.07 -14.06
N ILE A 42 -9.01 26.63 -12.92
CA ILE A 42 -9.72 26.50 -11.64
C ILE A 42 -10.25 27.87 -11.21
N GLN A 43 -9.39 28.90 -11.17
CA GLN A 43 -9.80 30.24 -10.74
C GLN A 43 -10.95 30.77 -11.60
N TRP A 44 -10.87 30.63 -12.92
CA TRP A 44 -11.94 31.07 -13.81
C TRP A 44 -13.23 30.27 -13.59
N LEU A 45 -13.14 28.95 -13.44
CA LEU A 45 -14.29 28.06 -13.25
C LEU A 45 -15.05 28.44 -11.99
N PHE A 46 -14.36 28.54 -10.85
CA PHE A 46 -14.99 28.90 -9.58
C PHE A 46 -15.45 30.37 -9.54
N THR A 47 -14.80 31.28 -10.27
CA THR A 47 -15.29 32.67 -10.38
C THR A 47 -16.61 32.76 -11.15
N LYS A 48 -16.84 31.89 -12.15
CA LYS A 48 -18.00 31.95 -13.05
C LYS A 48 -19.12 30.99 -12.67
N TYR A 49 -18.77 29.85 -12.12
CA TYR A 49 -19.64 28.69 -11.92
C TYR A 49 -19.39 28.05 -10.54
N GLU A 50 -19.14 28.87 -9.51
CA GLU A 50 -18.83 28.41 -8.14
C GLU A 50 -19.76 27.29 -7.66
N GLN A 51 -21.08 27.54 -7.66
CA GLN A 51 -22.06 26.59 -7.13
C GLN A 51 -22.16 25.32 -8.00
N PRO A 52 -22.30 25.40 -9.35
CA PRO A 52 -22.24 24.20 -10.19
C PRO A 52 -20.93 23.40 -10.07
N ALA A 53 -19.79 24.08 -9.89
CA ALA A 53 -18.50 23.41 -9.76
C ALA A 53 -18.38 22.66 -8.42
N HIS A 54 -18.86 23.22 -7.31
CA HIS A 54 -18.93 22.50 -6.04
C HIS A 54 -19.89 21.32 -6.13
N ALA A 55 -21.09 21.50 -6.69
CA ALA A 55 -22.04 20.40 -6.87
C ALA A 55 -21.46 19.24 -7.71
N ALA A 56 -20.71 19.55 -8.79
CA ALA A 56 -20.04 18.54 -9.59
C ALA A 56 -18.96 17.75 -8.83
N LEU A 57 -18.31 18.37 -7.85
CA LEU A 57 -17.37 17.68 -6.97
C LEU A 57 -18.10 16.81 -5.96
N ASP A 58 -19.10 17.39 -5.28
CA ASP A 58 -19.85 16.72 -4.22
C ASP A 58 -20.63 15.51 -4.76
N GLU A 59 -21.29 15.65 -5.91
CA GLU A 59 -22.08 14.58 -6.53
C GLU A 59 -21.25 13.65 -7.42
N GLY A 60 -20.12 14.13 -7.94
CA GLY A 60 -19.29 13.41 -8.90
C GLY A 60 -18.07 12.75 -8.26
N PHE A 61 -17.09 13.56 -7.85
CA PHE A 61 -15.84 13.04 -7.27
C PHE A 61 -16.05 12.42 -5.89
N PHE A 62 -16.86 13.07 -5.05
CA PHE A 62 -17.15 12.65 -3.68
C PHE A 62 -18.49 11.93 -3.53
N GLY A 63 -19.27 11.78 -4.61
CA GLY A 63 -20.66 11.31 -4.53
C GLY A 63 -20.86 9.88 -4.05
N GLY A 64 -19.79 9.09 -3.99
CA GLY A 64 -19.80 7.75 -3.41
C GLY A 64 -19.56 7.70 -1.90
N LEU A 65 -19.39 8.85 -1.24
CA LEU A 65 -19.22 8.98 0.21
C LEU A 65 -20.56 9.36 0.86
N ASP A 66 -20.82 8.82 2.05
CA ASP A 66 -21.88 9.36 2.90
C ASP A 66 -21.45 10.64 3.63
N ASP A 67 -22.39 11.31 4.31
CA ASP A 67 -22.15 12.59 5.00
C ASP A 67 -21.05 12.48 6.08
N ASP A 68 -20.98 11.35 6.79
CA ASP A 68 -19.98 11.12 7.85
C ASP A 68 -18.60 10.83 7.25
N GLU A 69 -18.54 10.03 6.17
CA GLU A 69 -17.33 9.76 5.41
C GLU A 69 -16.75 11.03 4.77
N TYR A 70 -17.60 11.87 4.18
CA TYR A 70 -17.19 13.15 3.59
C TYR A 70 -16.65 14.11 4.65
N ALA A 71 -17.31 14.20 5.82
CA ALA A 71 -16.79 14.97 6.95
C ALA A 71 -15.42 14.44 7.41
N GLY A 72 -15.26 13.12 7.46
CA GLY A 72 -14.00 12.47 7.81
C GLY A 72 -12.83 12.83 6.88
N ILE A 73 -13.08 13.07 5.58
CA ILE A 73 -12.06 13.57 4.64
C ILE A 73 -11.56 14.96 5.05
N GLN A 74 -12.43 15.84 5.55
CA GLN A 74 -12.07 17.20 5.97
C GLN A 74 -11.22 17.22 7.24
N ASP A 75 -11.33 16.18 8.06
CA ASP A 75 -10.57 16.01 9.31
C ASP A 75 -9.19 15.34 9.10
N LEU A 76 -8.85 14.96 7.87
CA LEU A 76 -7.54 14.39 7.55
C LEU A 76 -6.40 15.39 7.74
N PRO A 77 -5.15 14.91 7.94
CA PRO A 77 -3.98 15.77 7.93
C PRO A 77 -3.86 16.61 6.64
N ASP A 78 -3.35 17.85 6.77
CA ASP A 78 -3.29 18.85 5.69
C ASP A 78 -2.65 18.32 4.39
N ASP A 79 -1.63 17.46 4.49
CA ASP A 79 -0.94 16.89 3.33
C ASP A 79 -1.83 15.93 2.54
N SER A 80 -2.58 15.10 3.26
CA SER A 80 -3.52 14.12 2.72
C SER A 80 -4.71 14.83 2.07
N TYR A 81 -5.30 15.79 2.78
CA TYR A 81 -6.39 16.62 2.26
C TYR A 81 -5.96 17.41 1.02
N THR A 82 -4.76 18.00 1.03
CA THR A 82 -4.21 18.72 -0.13
C THR A 82 -4.06 17.80 -1.34
N GLY A 83 -3.56 16.57 -1.14
CA GLY A 83 -3.46 15.56 -2.21
C GLY A 83 -4.82 15.19 -2.80
N ILE A 84 -5.83 15.00 -1.95
CA ILE A 84 -7.21 14.74 -2.38
C ILE A 84 -7.74 15.90 -3.22
N MET A 85 -7.54 17.14 -2.78
CA MET A 85 -8.01 18.31 -3.51
C MET A 85 -7.30 18.49 -4.86
N ILE A 86 -6.00 18.19 -4.96
CA ILE A 86 -5.28 18.19 -6.25
C ILE A 86 -5.93 17.21 -7.22
N ASN A 87 -6.19 15.98 -6.77
CA ASN A 87 -6.82 14.94 -7.58
C ASN A 87 -8.26 15.30 -7.98
N ALA A 88 -9.03 15.86 -7.05
CA ALA A 88 -10.40 16.31 -7.29
C ALA A 88 -10.47 17.45 -8.32
N MET A 89 -9.55 18.43 -8.22
CA MET A 89 -9.48 19.53 -9.19
C MET A 89 -9.07 19.05 -10.58
N GLU A 90 -8.07 18.15 -10.69
CA GLU A 90 -7.69 17.61 -12.00
C GLU A 90 -8.85 16.82 -12.63
N TRP A 91 -9.53 15.97 -11.84
CA TRP A 91 -10.72 15.24 -12.28
C TRP A 91 -11.82 16.19 -12.77
N LEU A 92 -12.11 17.25 -12.02
CA LEU A 92 -13.13 18.24 -12.42
C LEU A 92 -12.79 18.90 -13.76
N LEU A 93 -11.53 19.25 -13.99
CA LEU A 93 -11.10 19.86 -15.25
C LEU A 93 -11.12 18.86 -16.42
N ALA A 94 -10.69 17.61 -16.19
CA ALA A 94 -10.51 16.61 -17.22
C ALA A 94 -11.82 15.90 -17.62
N ASP A 95 -12.69 15.66 -16.65
CA ASP A 95 -13.85 14.76 -16.77
C ASP A 95 -15.13 15.32 -16.16
N GLY A 96 -15.05 16.35 -15.32
CA GLY A 96 -16.20 16.95 -14.66
C GLY A 96 -17.31 17.44 -15.60
N VAL A 97 -18.54 17.30 -15.13
CA VAL A 97 -19.76 17.80 -15.77
C VAL A 97 -20.45 18.74 -14.78
N VAL A 98 -20.82 19.94 -15.23
CA VAL A 98 -21.58 20.91 -14.43
C VAL A 98 -22.95 21.14 -15.06
N THR A 99 -23.99 21.22 -14.24
CA THR A 99 -25.35 21.54 -14.72
C THR A 99 -25.57 23.05 -14.68
N ILE A 100 -25.84 23.65 -15.84
CA ILE A 100 -26.08 25.09 -15.99
C ILE A 100 -27.44 25.27 -16.68
N LYS A 101 -28.41 25.86 -15.96
CA LYS A 101 -29.78 26.04 -16.46
C LYS A 101 -30.40 24.73 -16.98
N ASP A 102 -30.32 23.68 -16.16
CA ASP A 102 -30.83 22.33 -16.44
C ASP A 102 -30.19 21.65 -17.66
N GLN A 103 -28.98 22.07 -18.04
CA GLN A 103 -28.20 21.44 -19.11
C GLN A 103 -26.81 21.04 -18.61
N ASP A 104 -26.47 19.78 -18.82
CA ASP A 104 -25.17 19.23 -18.47
C ASP A 104 -24.11 19.68 -19.46
N CYS A 105 -23.04 20.26 -18.93
CA CYS A 105 -21.94 20.82 -19.69
C CYS A 105 -20.62 20.24 -19.18
N ARG A 106 -19.83 19.62 -20.06
CA ARG A 106 -18.45 19.22 -19.74
C ARG A 106 -17.63 20.45 -19.38
N VAL A 107 -16.92 20.41 -18.25
CA VAL A 107 -16.05 21.51 -17.79
C VAL A 107 -15.00 21.86 -18.85
N ALA A 108 -14.41 20.84 -19.49
CA ALA A 108 -13.51 21.02 -20.62
C ALA A 108 -14.09 21.89 -21.75
N ALA A 109 -15.38 21.72 -22.08
CA ALA A 109 -16.05 22.49 -23.13
C ALA A 109 -16.25 23.96 -22.72
N LEU A 110 -16.45 24.25 -21.44
CA LEU A 110 -16.53 25.62 -20.92
C LEU A 110 -15.17 26.33 -20.97
N LEU A 111 -14.10 25.62 -20.58
CA LEU A 111 -12.75 26.15 -20.53
C LEU A 111 -12.17 26.40 -21.92
N LEU A 112 -12.38 25.45 -22.84
CA LEU A 112 -11.84 25.50 -24.20
C LEU A 112 -12.79 26.18 -25.19
N GLY A 113 -14.04 26.41 -24.79
CA GLY A 113 -15.07 27.03 -25.60
C GLY A 113 -15.04 28.56 -25.63
N LYS A 114 -16.01 29.12 -26.34
CA LYS A 114 -16.15 30.58 -26.45
C LYS A 114 -16.55 31.18 -25.11
N GLY A 115 -15.76 32.13 -24.62
CA GLY A 115 -15.97 32.78 -23.32
C GLY A 115 -15.20 32.18 -22.16
N GLY A 116 -14.40 31.12 -22.40
CA GLY A 116 -13.44 30.55 -21.46
C GLY A 116 -12.33 31.52 -21.01
N PRO A 117 -11.43 31.07 -20.12
CA PRO A 117 -10.31 31.88 -19.66
C PRO A 117 -9.38 32.30 -20.80
N LEU A 118 -8.65 33.41 -20.60
CA LEU A 118 -7.57 33.81 -21.50
C LEU A 118 -6.36 32.90 -21.26
N LEU A 119 -6.12 32.00 -22.21
CA LEU A 119 -5.03 31.02 -22.18
C LEU A 119 -4.01 31.34 -23.28
N SER A 120 -2.73 31.11 -22.99
CA SER A 120 -1.70 31.00 -24.04
C SER A 120 -1.97 29.78 -24.93
N ALA A 121 -1.30 29.69 -26.08
CA ALA A 121 -1.39 28.51 -26.95
C ALA A 121 -0.95 27.24 -26.22
N GLU A 122 0.13 27.31 -25.43
CA GLU A 122 0.66 26.20 -24.64
C GLU A 122 -0.30 25.78 -23.51
N GLN A 123 -0.89 26.75 -22.80
CA GLN A 123 -1.87 26.47 -21.75
C GLN A 123 -3.13 25.82 -22.29
N ARG A 124 -3.60 26.29 -23.46
CA ARG A 124 -4.75 25.70 -24.14
C ARG A 124 -4.45 24.27 -24.58
N GLN A 125 -3.30 24.05 -25.23
CA GLN A 125 -2.89 22.73 -25.68
C GLN A 125 -2.72 21.76 -24.51
N TRP A 126 -2.21 22.23 -23.36
CA TRP A 126 -2.11 21.44 -22.14
C TRP A 126 -3.50 20.95 -21.67
N LEU A 127 -4.48 21.85 -21.58
CA LEU A 127 -5.84 21.47 -21.17
C LEU A 127 -6.53 20.56 -22.21
N GLU A 128 -6.37 20.83 -23.51
CA GLU A 128 -6.85 19.94 -24.57
C GLU A 128 -6.28 18.53 -24.42
N THR A 129 -4.97 18.42 -24.16
CA THR A 129 -4.29 17.13 -23.93
C THR A 129 -4.81 16.45 -22.66
N LEU A 130 -4.86 17.17 -21.53
CA LEU A 130 -5.32 16.64 -20.24
C LEU A 130 -6.74 16.05 -20.34
N THR A 131 -7.65 16.79 -21.00
CA THR A 131 -9.06 16.39 -21.13
C THR A 131 -9.29 15.22 -22.10
N ALA A 132 -8.33 14.94 -22.98
CA ALA A 132 -8.41 13.81 -23.91
C ALA A 132 -7.84 12.50 -23.32
N LEU A 133 -6.98 12.58 -22.30
CA LEU A 133 -6.26 11.43 -21.76
C LEU A 133 -7.08 10.68 -20.70
N PRO A 134 -7.13 9.34 -20.75
CA PRO A 134 -7.80 8.54 -19.72
C PRO A 134 -6.99 8.47 -18.43
N LEU A 135 -7.69 8.42 -17.30
CA LEU A 135 -7.11 7.99 -16.03
C LEU A 135 -6.97 6.48 -16.05
N ARG A 136 -5.79 5.93 -15.70
CA ARG A 136 -5.57 4.48 -15.74
C ARG A 136 -4.74 4.00 -14.58
N LEU A 137 -4.90 2.72 -14.24
CA LEU A 137 -4.15 2.03 -13.21
C LEU A 137 -2.88 1.39 -13.79
N TYR A 138 -1.75 1.66 -13.14
CA TYR A 138 -0.43 1.20 -13.54
C TYR A 138 0.30 0.50 -12.39
N GLU A 139 1.10 -0.50 -12.75
CA GLU A 139 2.12 -1.09 -11.89
C GLU A 139 3.49 -0.48 -12.22
N ILE A 140 4.21 -0.06 -11.18
CA ILE A 140 5.59 0.43 -11.34
C ILE A 140 6.53 -0.76 -11.52
N VAL A 141 7.03 -1.01 -12.73
CA VAL A 141 7.92 -2.15 -13.00
C VAL A 141 9.41 -1.83 -12.81
N GLU A 142 9.78 -0.55 -12.93
CA GLU A 142 11.14 -0.07 -12.64
C GLU A 142 11.11 1.33 -12.01
N VAL A 143 12.09 1.60 -11.13
CA VAL A 143 12.26 2.89 -10.46
C VAL A 143 13.71 3.34 -10.60
N VAL A 144 13.91 4.58 -11.06
CA VAL A 144 15.19 5.28 -10.94
C VAL A 144 14.99 6.49 -10.03
N PRO A 145 15.41 6.40 -8.75
CA PRO A 145 15.11 7.43 -7.76
C PRO A 145 15.54 8.83 -8.19
N GLY A 146 14.62 9.79 -8.06
CA GLY A 146 14.86 11.19 -8.41
C GLY A 146 14.83 11.48 -9.91
N LYS A 147 14.43 10.52 -10.76
CA LYS A 147 14.51 10.65 -12.22
C LYS A 147 13.26 10.17 -12.97
N CYS A 148 12.92 8.89 -12.84
CA CYS A 148 11.87 8.30 -13.66
C CYS A 148 11.28 7.01 -13.07
N LEU A 149 10.11 6.67 -13.60
CA LEU A 149 9.37 5.44 -13.35
C LEU A 149 9.08 4.75 -14.69
N THR A 150 9.08 3.43 -14.72
CA THR A 150 8.54 2.66 -15.84
C THR A 150 7.21 2.05 -15.42
N LEU A 151 6.13 2.40 -16.13
CA LEU A 151 4.75 2.07 -15.76
C LEU A 151 4.15 1.06 -16.72
N ARG A 152 3.65 -0.07 -16.23
CA ARG A 152 2.89 -1.06 -17.01
C ARG A 152 1.41 -0.90 -16.73
N ASP A 153 0.60 -0.80 -17.79
CA ASP A 153 -0.87 -0.74 -17.68
C ASP A 153 -1.38 -2.06 -17.09
N VAL A 154 -2.17 -1.99 -16.02
CA VAL A 154 -2.66 -3.19 -15.31
C VAL A 154 -3.81 -3.84 -16.06
N MET A 155 -4.67 -3.03 -16.69
CA MET A 155 -5.83 -3.54 -17.43
C MET A 155 -5.48 -3.95 -18.86
N LEU A 156 -4.34 -3.48 -19.36
CA LEU A 156 -3.84 -3.75 -20.73
C LEU A 156 -2.37 -4.22 -20.69
N PRO A 157 -2.09 -5.39 -20.08
CA PRO A 157 -0.72 -5.85 -19.82
C PRO A 157 0.10 -6.13 -21.10
N GLU A 158 -0.55 -6.27 -22.25
CA GLU A 158 0.07 -6.41 -23.57
C GLU A 158 0.68 -5.11 -24.11
N ARG A 159 0.29 -3.95 -23.54
CA ARG A 159 0.90 -2.67 -23.91
C ARG A 159 2.32 -2.58 -23.39
N GLN A 160 3.19 -1.96 -24.18
CA GLN A 160 4.57 -1.69 -23.78
C GLN A 160 4.57 -0.77 -22.55
N PRO A 161 5.37 -1.08 -21.51
CA PRO A 161 5.54 -0.18 -20.37
C PRO A 161 6.05 1.20 -20.81
N VAL A 162 5.54 2.25 -20.17
CA VAL A 162 5.85 3.64 -20.51
C VAL A 162 6.85 4.21 -19.51
N LEU A 163 7.95 4.75 -20.02
CA LEU A 163 8.93 5.48 -19.22
C LEU A 163 8.45 6.92 -19.00
N VAL A 164 8.13 7.26 -17.75
CA VAL A 164 7.71 8.61 -17.34
C VAL A 164 8.80 9.32 -16.57
N GLN A 165 9.05 10.59 -16.89
CA GLN A 165 9.90 11.46 -16.09
C GLN A 165 9.11 11.92 -14.88
N GLU A 166 9.56 11.48 -13.71
CA GLU A 166 8.95 11.81 -12.45
C GLU A 166 10.07 11.84 -11.40
N LYS A 167 10.27 13.00 -10.77
CA LYS A 167 11.43 13.24 -9.89
C LYS A 167 11.09 13.09 -8.41
N SER A 168 9.89 13.45 -7.99
CA SER A 168 9.54 13.53 -6.57
C SER A 168 8.99 12.19 -6.10
N GLY A 169 7.96 11.69 -6.77
CA GLY A 169 7.37 10.37 -6.54
C GLY A 169 8.37 9.22 -6.65
N SER A 170 9.32 9.26 -7.59
CA SER A 170 10.32 8.21 -7.78
C SER A 170 11.31 8.06 -6.63
N GLN A 171 11.42 9.05 -5.74
CA GLN A 171 12.26 8.91 -4.54
C GLN A 171 11.66 7.96 -3.51
N GLN A 172 10.34 7.87 -3.45
CA GLN A 172 9.62 7.08 -2.45
C GLN A 172 8.93 5.85 -3.04
N ALA A 173 8.72 5.85 -4.37
CA ALA A 173 8.17 4.73 -5.11
C ALA A 173 9.04 3.48 -4.99
N ASN A 174 8.37 2.34 -5.02
CA ASN A 174 8.97 1.02 -4.99
C ASN A 174 8.46 0.23 -6.20
N ARG A 175 9.28 -0.73 -6.64
CA ARG A 175 8.86 -1.67 -7.66
C ARG A 175 7.59 -2.39 -7.18
N TYR A 176 6.64 -2.53 -8.10
CA TYR A 176 5.29 -3.06 -7.95
C TYR A 176 4.30 -2.18 -7.19
N ASP A 177 4.63 -0.95 -6.78
CA ASP A 177 3.59 -0.02 -6.33
C ASP A 177 2.51 0.14 -7.41
N LEU A 178 1.24 0.24 -6.98
CA LEU A 178 0.12 0.52 -7.86
C LEU A 178 -0.25 1.99 -7.77
N ILE A 179 -0.28 2.66 -8.92
CA ILE A 179 -0.68 4.04 -9.02
C ILE A 179 -1.67 4.21 -10.16
N ALA A 180 -2.70 5.01 -9.99
CA ALA A 180 -3.46 5.53 -11.11
C ALA A 180 -3.06 6.97 -11.43
N ALA A 181 -2.95 7.30 -12.71
CA ALA A 181 -2.57 8.63 -13.18
C ALA A 181 -2.95 8.82 -14.65
N ARG A 182 -2.90 10.07 -15.14
CA ARG A 182 -2.85 10.36 -16.57
C ARG A 182 -1.40 10.53 -17.00
N ILE A 183 -1.00 9.79 -18.04
CA ILE A 183 0.34 9.91 -18.63
C ILE A 183 0.27 10.92 -19.78
N VAL A 184 0.94 12.06 -19.62
CA VAL A 184 0.89 13.18 -20.56
C VAL A 184 2.12 13.20 -21.46
N PRO A 185 1.96 13.21 -22.80
CA PRO A 185 3.08 13.39 -23.71
C PRO A 185 3.60 14.84 -23.65
N VAL A 186 4.91 14.99 -23.47
CA VAL A 186 5.61 16.27 -23.44
C VAL A 186 6.80 16.20 -24.38
N ASP A 187 6.65 16.79 -25.56
CA ASP A 187 7.64 16.76 -26.65
C ASP A 187 8.10 15.34 -27.02
N ALA A 188 9.21 14.88 -26.43
CA ALA A 188 9.86 13.60 -26.71
C ALA A 188 9.86 12.64 -25.51
N HIS A 189 9.18 12.97 -24.43
CA HIS A 189 9.05 12.14 -23.24
C HIS A 189 7.62 12.16 -22.69
N PHE A 190 7.38 11.38 -21.64
CA PHE A 190 6.12 11.34 -20.92
C PHE A 190 6.31 11.85 -19.50
N GLU A 191 5.30 12.54 -18.97
CA GLU A 191 5.21 13.02 -17.59
C GLU A 191 3.87 12.55 -17.00
N LEU A 192 3.73 12.62 -15.67
CA LEU A 192 2.42 12.49 -15.03
C LEU A 192 1.73 13.86 -15.02
N SER A 193 0.39 13.87 -15.12
CA SER A 193 -0.41 15.10 -15.11
C SER A 193 -0.28 15.92 -13.82
N GLY A 194 -0.01 15.24 -12.70
CA GLY A 194 0.13 15.82 -11.37
C GLY A 194 -0.76 15.12 -10.35
N ALA A 195 -1.98 14.71 -10.75
CA ALA A 195 -2.81 13.84 -9.94
C ALA A 195 -2.32 12.39 -9.98
N VAL A 196 -2.09 11.82 -8.81
CA VAL A 196 -1.64 10.43 -8.64
C VAL A 196 -2.43 9.80 -7.50
N TYR A 197 -3.01 8.63 -7.79
CA TYR A 197 -3.85 7.87 -6.86
C TYR A 197 -3.07 6.61 -6.46
N GLY A 198 -2.46 6.61 -5.28
CA GLY A 198 -1.71 5.46 -4.77
C GLY A 198 -2.63 4.40 -4.18
N PHE A 199 -2.47 3.14 -4.61
CA PHE A 199 -3.23 2.01 -4.10
C PHE A 199 -2.34 0.99 -3.39
N PRO A 200 -2.59 0.67 -2.10
CA PRO A 200 -2.00 -0.50 -1.48
C PRO A 200 -2.48 -1.75 -2.21
N ARG A 201 -1.55 -2.58 -2.70
CA ARG A 201 -1.88 -3.83 -3.42
C ARG A 201 -2.91 -4.69 -2.70
N GLN A 202 -2.75 -4.84 -1.39
CA GLN A 202 -3.62 -5.65 -0.54
C GLN A 202 -5.06 -5.13 -0.46
N ARG A 203 -5.30 -3.86 -0.79
CA ARG A 203 -6.62 -3.20 -0.78
C ARG A 203 -7.10 -2.85 -2.19
N SER A 204 -6.47 -3.39 -3.23
CA SER A 204 -6.80 -3.07 -4.64
C SER A 204 -7.64 -4.14 -5.34
N TRP A 205 -8.02 -5.21 -4.63
CA TRP A 205 -8.77 -6.32 -5.24
C TRP A 205 -10.15 -5.87 -5.73
N ASP A 206 -10.95 -5.24 -4.87
CA ASP A 206 -12.29 -4.74 -5.22
C ASP A 206 -12.22 -3.75 -6.41
N LEU A 207 -11.19 -2.91 -6.46
CA LEU A 207 -10.93 -2.01 -7.59
C LEU A 207 -10.67 -2.79 -8.89
N LEU A 208 -9.81 -3.82 -8.84
CA LEU A 208 -9.45 -4.60 -10.02
C LEU A 208 -10.62 -5.43 -10.53
N GLU A 209 -11.40 -6.01 -9.62
CA GLU A 209 -12.62 -6.76 -9.94
C GLU A 209 -13.63 -5.85 -10.65
N GLU A 210 -13.97 -4.70 -10.06
CA GLU A 210 -14.92 -3.75 -10.66
C GLU A 210 -14.42 -3.17 -11.99
N LEU A 211 -13.12 -2.83 -12.10
CA LEU A 211 -12.55 -2.40 -13.39
C LEU A 211 -12.59 -3.50 -14.45
N THR A 212 -12.37 -4.76 -14.07
CA THR A 212 -12.41 -5.89 -15.01
C THR A 212 -13.82 -6.09 -15.55
N ASP A 213 -14.81 -6.09 -14.65
CA ASP A 213 -16.22 -6.31 -15.00
C ASP A 213 -16.76 -5.17 -15.86
N GLU A 214 -16.54 -3.92 -15.45
CA GLU A 214 -17.09 -2.75 -16.15
C GLU A 214 -16.40 -2.46 -17.49
N LEU A 215 -15.13 -2.86 -17.66
CA LEU A 215 -14.41 -2.73 -18.93
C LEU A 215 -14.61 -3.94 -19.86
N GLU A 216 -15.34 -4.98 -19.45
CA GLU A 216 -15.55 -6.16 -20.28
C GLU A 216 -16.25 -5.78 -21.61
N GLY A 217 -15.57 -6.06 -22.73
CA GLY A 217 -16.08 -5.75 -24.07
C GLY A 217 -16.06 -4.27 -24.45
N VAL A 218 -15.51 -3.39 -23.60
CA VAL A 218 -15.34 -1.95 -23.89
C VAL A 218 -14.03 -1.73 -24.64
N GLU A 219 -14.05 -0.90 -25.69
CA GLU A 219 -12.83 -0.56 -26.42
C GLU A 219 -11.90 0.30 -25.52
N PRO A 220 -10.62 -0.07 -25.31
CA PRO A 220 -9.79 0.50 -24.25
C PRO A 220 -9.49 2.01 -24.34
N ASP A 221 -9.45 2.59 -25.54
CA ASP A 221 -9.18 4.01 -25.76
C ASP A 221 -10.47 4.81 -26.04
N SER A 222 -11.65 4.21 -25.81
CA SER A 222 -12.95 4.83 -26.08
C SER A 222 -13.35 5.87 -25.03
N PRO A 223 -14.24 6.82 -25.37
CA PRO A 223 -14.82 7.74 -24.38
C PRO A 223 -15.50 7.02 -23.21
N LEU A 224 -16.13 5.87 -23.46
CA LEU A 224 -16.78 5.07 -22.43
C LEU A 224 -15.76 4.49 -21.44
N ALA A 225 -14.65 3.91 -21.93
CA ALA A 225 -13.58 3.42 -21.05
C ALA A 225 -12.99 4.54 -20.17
N LYS A 226 -12.86 5.75 -20.73
CA LYS A 226 -12.43 6.94 -19.97
C LYS A 226 -13.45 7.33 -18.90
N GLU A 227 -14.74 7.31 -19.20
CA GLU A 227 -15.80 7.62 -18.24
C GLU A 227 -15.82 6.59 -17.09
N ILE A 228 -15.75 5.29 -17.41
CA ILE A 228 -15.70 4.19 -16.45
C ILE A 228 -14.49 4.35 -15.50
N THR A 229 -13.28 4.46 -16.06
CA THR A 229 -12.06 4.60 -15.26
C THR A 229 -12.03 5.89 -14.43
N SER A 230 -12.58 6.98 -14.97
CA SER A 230 -12.67 8.26 -14.26
C SER A 230 -13.71 8.25 -13.12
N ALA A 231 -14.62 7.29 -13.08
CA ALA A 231 -15.57 7.12 -11.96
C ALA A 231 -15.04 6.13 -10.91
N ILE A 232 -14.63 4.94 -11.35
CA ILE A 232 -14.26 3.82 -10.47
C ILE A 232 -12.97 4.11 -9.69
N ILE A 233 -11.93 4.64 -10.36
CA ILE A 233 -10.63 4.83 -9.73
C ILE A 233 -10.71 5.85 -8.57
N PRO A 234 -11.27 7.07 -8.75
CA PRO A 234 -11.39 8.01 -7.63
C PRO A 234 -12.25 7.47 -6.49
N TYR A 235 -13.35 6.77 -6.80
CA TYR A 235 -14.23 6.17 -5.80
C TYR A 235 -13.45 5.22 -4.89
N HIS A 236 -12.80 4.20 -5.44
CA HIS A 236 -12.01 3.24 -4.66
C HIS A 236 -10.84 3.89 -3.92
N TRP A 237 -10.24 4.93 -4.50
CA TRP A 237 -9.16 5.66 -3.85
C TRP A 237 -9.65 6.41 -2.60
N LEU A 238 -10.79 7.09 -2.66
CA LEU A 238 -11.39 7.78 -1.52
C LEU A 238 -11.76 6.80 -0.39
N GLN A 239 -12.24 5.61 -0.75
CA GLN A 239 -12.56 4.55 0.21
C GLN A 239 -11.35 4.11 1.04
N LEU A 240 -10.11 4.33 0.58
CA LEU A 240 -8.90 4.04 1.36
C LEU A 240 -8.77 4.92 2.61
N PHE A 241 -9.33 6.12 2.58
CA PHE A 241 -9.24 7.12 3.66
C PHE A 241 -10.40 7.00 4.66
N VAL A 242 -11.59 6.63 4.20
CA VAL A 242 -12.80 6.60 5.03
C VAL A 242 -13.10 5.21 5.60
N ARG A 243 -12.74 4.14 4.89
CA ARG A 243 -12.90 2.78 5.43
C ARG A 243 -11.78 2.48 6.42
N ALA A 244 -12.17 2.31 7.69
CA ALA A 244 -11.29 1.78 8.71
C ALA A 244 -10.69 0.45 8.21
N PHE A 245 -9.36 0.33 8.29
CA PHE A 245 -8.71 -0.95 8.06
C PHE A 245 -9.14 -1.90 9.18
N GLU A 246 -10.07 -2.80 8.88
CA GLU A 246 -10.39 -3.89 9.79
C GLU A 246 -9.27 -4.92 9.71
N MET A 247 -8.46 -5.00 10.77
CA MET A 247 -7.52 -6.09 10.86
C MET A 247 -8.31 -7.41 10.85
N PRO A 248 -8.00 -8.34 9.93
CA PRO A 248 -8.60 -9.65 9.97
C PRO A 248 -8.30 -10.30 11.32
N PRO A 249 -9.22 -11.11 11.87
CA PRO A 249 -9.00 -11.79 13.13
C PRO A 249 -7.76 -12.66 13.00
N VAL A 250 -6.72 -12.33 13.77
CA VAL A 250 -5.52 -13.17 13.84
C VAL A 250 -5.86 -14.35 14.72
N VAL A 251 -5.74 -15.56 14.19
CA VAL A 251 -6.05 -16.79 14.92
C VAL A 251 -4.76 -17.57 15.24
N ASP A 252 -4.75 -18.27 16.37
CA ASP A 252 -3.71 -19.26 16.64
C ASP A 252 -3.90 -20.46 15.70
N ARG A 253 -2.80 -20.92 15.11
CA ARG A 253 -2.84 -22.00 14.11
C ARG A 253 -3.14 -23.36 14.73
N VAL A 254 -2.90 -23.56 16.02
CA VAL A 254 -3.12 -24.86 16.69
C VAL A 254 -4.52 -24.94 17.25
N THR A 255 -4.97 -23.92 17.99
CA THR A 255 -6.30 -23.93 18.60
C THR A 255 -7.41 -23.47 17.65
N GLY A 256 -7.07 -22.65 16.65
CA GLY A 256 -8.05 -21.98 15.78
C GLY A 256 -8.76 -20.80 16.45
N GLU A 257 -8.43 -20.48 17.71
CA GLU A 257 -9.03 -19.34 18.43
C GLU A 257 -8.40 -18.02 17.99
N SER A 258 -9.19 -16.95 18.02
CA SER A 258 -8.67 -15.57 17.92
C SER A 258 -7.62 -15.31 18.99
N LEU A 259 -6.54 -14.63 18.61
CA LEU A 259 -5.52 -14.23 19.55
C LEU A 259 -6.10 -13.33 20.64
N LEU A 260 -5.84 -13.72 21.88
CA LEU A 260 -6.17 -12.96 23.07
C LEU A 260 -4.98 -13.11 24.02
N PHE A 261 -4.25 -12.02 24.25
CA PHE A 261 -3.11 -12.05 25.13
C PHE A 261 -3.62 -12.05 26.58
N VAL A 262 -3.50 -13.20 27.25
CA VAL A 262 -3.87 -13.36 28.65
C VAL A 262 -2.59 -13.37 29.47
N THR A 263 -2.48 -12.51 30.46
CA THR A 263 -1.34 -12.48 31.39
C THR A 263 -1.81 -12.68 32.81
N ASP A 264 -1.39 -13.78 33.42
CA ASP A 264 -1.55 -14.02 34.85
C ASP A 264 -0.35 -13.48 35.62
N HIS A 265 -0.62 -12.67 36.63
CA HIS A 265 0.38 -12.10 37.52
C HIS A 265 0.47 -12.92 38.80
N TYR A 266 1.69 -13.31 39.17
CA TYR A 266 1.95 -14.03 40.40
C TYR A 266 3.01 -13.32 41.26
N ARG A 267 2.88 -13.50 42.58
CA ARG A 267 3.94 -13.24 43.55
C ARG A 267 4.75 -14.52 43.72
N VAL A 268 6.07 -14.45 43.66
CA VAL A 268 6.94 -15.56 44.05
C VAL A 268 7.20 -15.47 45.56
N LEU A 269 6.89 -16.56 46.27
CA LEU A 269 7.08 -16.71 47.71
C LEU A 269 8.38 -17.45 48.03
N ASP A 270 8.78 -18.39 47.16
CA ASP A 270 10.01 -19.16 47.27
C ASP A 270 10.61 -19.37 45.87
N TRP A 271 11.73 -18.71 45.58
CA TRP A 271 12.36 -18.77 44.27
C TRP A 271 13.05 -20.11 43.99
N ASP A 272 13.64 -20.73 45.02
CA ASP A 272 14.41 -21.95 44.84
C ASP A 272 13.43 -23.12 44.62
N ALA A 273 12.33 -23.16 45.39
CA ALA A 273 11.26 -24.13 45.16
C ALA A 273 10.59 -23.94 43.79
N PHE A 274 10.40 -22.70 43.36
CA PHE A 274 9.79 -22.40 42.06
C PHE A 274 10.68 -22.82 40.87
N ASP A 275 11.97 -22.46 40.90
CA ASP A 275 12.94 -22.84 39.86
C ASP A 275 13.12 -24.36 39.78
N GLN A 276 13.19 -25.04 40.94
CA GLN A 276 13.28 -26.50 41.00
C GLN A 276 12.02 -27.18 40.45
N ALA A 277 10.83 -26.65 40.76
CA ALA A 277 9.58 -27.19 40.25
C ALA A 277 9.49 -27.11 38.72
N LEU A 278 9.80 -25.95 38.13
CA LEU A 278 9.79 -25.77 36.68
C LEU A 278 10.88 -26.59 35.97
N SER A 279 12.08 -26.67 36.56
CA SER A 279 13.19 -27.45 36.00
C SER A 279 12.94 -28.97 36.03
N GLY A 280 11.95 -29.43 36.81
CA GLY A 280 11.54 -30.84 36.88
C GLY A 280 10.62 -31.28 35.73
N GLU A 281 10.03 -30.34 35.00
CA GLU A 281 9.08 -30.64 33.92
C GLU A 281 9.78 -30.84 32.58
N ALA A 282 9.48 -31.95 31.91
CA ALA A 282 10.16 -32.32 30.65
C ALA A 282 9.79 -31.43 29.46
N ASP A 283 8.64 -30.75 29.53
CA ASP A 283 8.13 -29.86 28.49
C ASP A 283 8.44 -28.38 28.79
N ILE A 284 9.30 -28.09 29.76
CA ILE A 284 9.75 -26.74 30.09
C ILE A 284 11.17 -26.49 29.58
N ALA A 285 11.33 -25.38 28.85
CA ALA A 285 12.62 -24.87 28.42
C ALA A 285 12.86 -23.47 28.99
N GLY A 286 14.10 -23.18 29.42
CA GLY A 286 14.49 -21.88 29.94
C GLY A 286 15.05 -21.95 31.36
N ASN A 287 15.20 -20.79 31.99
CA ASN A 287 15.75 -20.64 33.33
C ASN A 287 15.33 -19.30 33.94
N ARG A 288 15.75 -19.04 35.17
CA ARG A 288 15.41 -17.80 35.89
C ARG A 288 15.85 -16.51 35.20
N ASP A 289 16.98 -16.51 34.52
CA ASP A 289 17.52 -15.31 33.89
C ASP A 289 16.79 -14.98 32.58
N ALA A 290 16.46 -16.00 31.78
CA ALA A 290 15.81 -15.86 30.47
C ALA A 290 14.28 -15.98 30.51
N GLY A 291 13.73 -16.43 31.64
CA GLY A 291 12.36 -16.92 31.74
C GLY A 291 12.22 -18.37 31.24
N TRP A 292 11.02 -18.91 31.39
CA TRP A 292 10.67 -20.27 30.97
C TRP A 292 9.59 -20.24 29.90
N SER A 293 9.52 -21.30 29.11
CA SER A 293 8.47 -21.53 28.13
C SER A 293 8.10 -22.99 28.14
N ARG A 294 6.80 -23.26 28.15
CA ARG A 294 6.30 -24.62 27.98
C ARG A 294 6.16 -24.90 26.50
N ILE A 295 6.84 -25.94 26.02
CA ILE A 295 6.99 -26.26 24.61
C ILE A 295 6.36 -27.60 24.26
N PHE A 296 5.88 -27.72 23.04
CA PHE A 296 5.35 -28.97 22.49
C PHE A 296 5.70 -29.11 21.01
N ALA A 297 5.74 -30.34 20.50
CA ALA A 297 5.88 -30.60 19.08
C ALA A 297 4.51 -30.57 18.41
N GLY A 298 4.34 -29.69 17.42
CA GLY A 298 3.15 -29.68 16.56
C GLY A 298 3.13 -30.88 15.60
N GLU A 299 1.95 -31.18 15.03
CA GLU A 299 1.79 -32.21 14.00
C GLU A 299 2.64 -31.97 12.75
N ASP A 300 3.00 -30.71 12.51
CA ASP A 300 3.91 -30.26 11.45
C ASP A 300 5.40 -30.42 11.80
N GLY A 301 5.72 -31.05 12.93
CA GLY A 301 7.09 -31.25 13.42
C GLY A 301 7.75 -29.99 13.96
N LEU A 302 7.02 -28.87 14.07
CA LEU A 302 7.55 -27.63 14.62
C LEU A 302 7.40 -27.58 16.13
N THR A 303 8.44 -27.16 16.83
CA THR A 303 8.33 -26.82 18.25
C THR A 303 7.55 -25.52 18.42
N ARG A 304 6.48 -25.59 19.20
CA ARG A 304 5.59 -24.48 19.53
C ARG A 304 5.55 -24.28 21.03
N ARG A 305 4.97 -23.17 21.47
CA ARG A 305 4.84 -22.78 22.88
C ARG A 305 3.38 -22.46 23.16
N ASN A 306 2.84 -22.95 24.28
CA ASN A 306 1.50 -22.57 24.75
C ASN A 306 1.52 -21.48 25.84
N LEU A 307 2.60 -21.37 26.63
CA LEU A 307 2.79 -20.31 27.62
C LEU A 307 4.26 -19.87 27.77
N SER A 308 4.45 -18.63 28.21
CA SER A 308 5.74 -18.09 28.65
C SER A 308 5.67 -17.63 30.10
N ILE A 309 6.72 -17.85 30.88
CA ILE A 309 6.86 -17.38 32.25
C ILE A 309 8.04 -16.41 32.28
N ASN A 310 7.75 -15.12 32.52
CA ASN A 310 8.76 -14.08 32.52
C ASN A 310 8.91 -13.44 33.91
N PRO A 311 10.14 -13.20 34.40
CA PRO A 311 10.37 -12.36 35.56
C PRO A 311 9.75 -10.95 35.36
N GLY A 312 9.11 -10.43 36.39
CA GLY A 312 8.56 -9.08 36.39
C GLY A 312 9.60 -8.03 36.78
N LYS A 313 9.25 -6.74 36.64
CA LYS A 313 10.12 -5.61 37.06
C LYS A 313 10.43 -5.60 38.56
N ARG A 314 9.62 -6.29 39.37
CA ARG A 314 9.85 -6.46 40.81
C ARG A 314 10.40 -7.86 41.07
N PRO A 315 11.35 -8.01 42.01
CA PRO A 315 12.04 -9.28 42.25
C PRO A 315 11.13 -10.38 42.82
N ASP A 316 9.94 -10.06 43.31
CA ASP A 316 8.93 -11.02 43.80
C ASP A 316 7.77 -11.22 42.80
N ARG A 317 7.93 -10.82 41.54
CA ARG A 317 6.86 -10.87 40.53
C ARG A 317 7.26 -11.69 39.33
N ILE A 318 6.30 -12.44 38.80
CA ILE A 318 6.38 -13.10 37.50
C ILE A 318 5.08 -12.86 36.72
N LYS A 319 5.18 -12.98 35.40
CA LYS A 319 4.07 -12.93 34.45
C LYS A 319 4.01 -14.26 33.70
N VAL A 320 2.85 -14.90 33.70
CA VAL A 320 2.58 -16.07 32.87
C VAL A 320 1.69 -15.63 31.73
N SER A 321 2.21 -15.69 30.50
CA SER A 321 1.57 -15.14 29.31
C SER A 321 1.12 -16.25 28.35
N TYR A 322 -0.12 -16.14 27.90
CA TYR A 322 -0.80 -16.98 26.92
C TYR A 322 -1.25 -16.11 25.75
N HIS A 323 -1.48 -16.71 24.59
CA HIS A 323 -1.93 -15.99 23.40
C HIS A 323 -3.33 -16.42 22.91
N THR A 324 -3.99 -17.32 23.64
CA THR A 324 -5.42 -17.65 23.45
C THR A 324 -6.10 -17.88 24.79
N GLN A 325 -7.43 -17.84 24.81
CA GLN A 325 -8.24 -18.11 26.00
C GLN A 325 -8.11 -19.58 26.41
N GLN A 326 -8.18 -20.52 25.46
CA GLN A 326 -8.02 -21.94 25.71
C GLN A 326 -6.68 -22.24 26.39
N TYR A 327 -5.56 -21.70 25.90
CA TYR A 327 -4.25 -21.92 26.54
C TYR A 327 -4.20 -21.35 27.96
N ALA A 328 -4.91 -20.25 28.24
CA ALA A 328 -4.96 -19.68 29.58
C ALA A 328 -5.81 -20.51 30.55
N ASP A 329 -6.88 -21.14 30.06
CA ASP A 329 -7.80 -21.96 30.86
C ASP A 329 -7.22 -23.34 31.16
N GLU A 330 -6.47 -23.92 30.21
CA GLU A 330 -5.73 -25.17 30.41
C GLU A 330 -4.40 -24.92 31.16
N GLY A 331 -3.73 -23.81 30.87
CA GLY A 331 -2.39 -23.51 31.34
C GLY A 331 -2.35 -23.04 32.80
N LYS A 332 -3.36 -22.29 33.28
CA LYS A 332 -3.38 -21.81 34.67
C LYS A 332 -3.45 -22.95 35.70
N PRO A 333 -4.38 -23.93 35.59
CA PRO A 333 -4.42 -25.07 36.51
C PRO A 333 -3.12 -25.89 36.47
N TRP A 334 -2.54 -26.08 35.28
CA TRP A 334 -1.25 -26.73 35.14
C TRP A 334 -0.14 -25.95 35.87
N PHE A 335 -0.05 -24.64 35.64
CA PHE A 335 1.00 -23.79 36.22
C PHE A 335 0.92 -23.78 37.75
N GLU A 336 -0.28 -23.70 38.31
CA GLU A 336 -0.51 -23.73 39.76
C GLU A 336 -0.23 -25.12 40.35
N ALA A 337 -0.48 -26.20 39.62
CA ALA A 337 -0.13 -27.55 40.04
C ALA A 337 1.40 -27.77 40.11
N VAL A 338 2.14 -27.28 39.11
CA VAL A 338 3.61 -27.37 39.08
C VAL A 338 4.24 -26.47 40.13
N SER A 339 3.82 -25.19 40.18
CA SER A 339 4.44 -24.19 41.05
C SER A 339 4.03 -24.33 42.53
N GLY A 340 2.89 -24.96 42.80
CA GLY A 340 2.39 -25.23 44.14
C GLY A 340 2.37 -23.99 45.03
N ALA A 341 2.84 -24.14 46.27
CA ALA A 341 2.90 -23.06 47.26
C ALA A 341 4.04 -22.05 47.04
N ALA A 342 4.89 -22.25 46.02
CA ALA A 342 6.00 -21.35 45.74
C ALA A 342 5.55 -20.01 45.13
N VAL A 343 4.30 -19.93 44.64
CA VAL A 343 3.72 -18.72 44.06
C VAL A 343 2.32 -18.44 44.61
N ALA A 344 1.91 -17.18 44.56
CA ALA A 344 0.56 -16.74 44.88
C ALA A 344 -0.01 -15.88 43.75
N PHE A 345 -1.19 -16.24 43.25
CA PHE A 345 -1.88 -15.49 42.21
C PHE A 345 -2.27 -14.08 42.68
N ILE A 346 -2.16 -13.11 41.78
CA ILE A 346 -2.49 -11.70 42.05
C ILE A 346 -3.69 -11.28 41.20
N SER A 347 -3.57 -11.37 39.88
CA SER A 347 -4.54 -10.84 38.93
C SER A 347 -4.34 -11.43 37.54
N ARG A 348 -5.39 -11.37 36.72
CA ARG A 348 -5.35 -11.69 35.29
C ARG A 348 -5.61 -10.42 34.50
N GLU A 349 -4.81 -10.19 33.49
CA GLU A 349 -4.95 -9.14 32.49
C GLU A 349 -5.30 -9.78 31.14
N LEU A 350 -6.23 -9.17 30.42
CA LEU A 350 -6.66 -9.58 29.09
C LEU A 350 -6.41 -8.42 28.13
N SER A 351 -5.77 -8.71 27.00
CA SER A 351 -5.50 -7.70 25.98
C SER A 351 -5.72 -8.30 24.60
N ASP A 352 -6.66 -7.72 23.85
CA ASP A 352 -6.86 -8.10 22.46
C ASP A 352 -5.87 -7.34 21.54
N PRO A 353 -5.40 -7.95 20.44
CA PRO A 353 -4.44 -7.32 19.54
C PRO A 353 -4.90 -5.97 18.95
N LYS A 354 -6.21 -5.80 18.70
CA LYS A 354 -6.78 -4.59 18.11
C LYS A 354 -6.70 -3.42 19.10
N GLY A 355 -7.06 -3.66 20.37
CA GLY A 355 -6.94 -2.69 21.46
C GLY A 355 -5.49 -2.32 21.77
N ILE A 356 -4.54 -3.26 21.66
CA ILE A 356 -3.11 -2.96 21.82
C ILE A 356 -2.63 -2.00 20.72
N LEU A 357 -2.95 -2.29 19.45
CA LEU A 357 -2.53 -1.45 18.32
C LEU A 357 -3.19 -0.08 18.34
N ALA A 358 -4.48 -0.01 18.70
CA ALA A 358 -5.20 1.26 18.79
C ALA A 358 -4.64 2.20 19.87
N ASN A 359 -4.04 1.65 20.93
CA ASN A 359 -3.47 2.41 22.04
C ASN A 359 -1.93 2.57 21.95
N MET A 360 -1.31 2.06 20.88
CA MET A 360 0.15 2.08 20.72
C MET A 360 0.60 3.49 20.33
N GLN A 361 1.24 4.23 21.25
CA GLN A 361 1.88 5.50 20.88
C GLN A 361 3.18 5.23 20.10
N PRO A 362 3.60 6.12 19.18
CA PRO A 362 4.84 5.95 18.40
C PRO A 362 6.11 5.74 19.24
N ASN A 363 6.09 6.16 20.52
CA ASN A 363 7.18 6.01 21.48
C ASN A 363 6.97 4.88 22.51
N ASP A 364 5.88 4.10 22.42
CA ASP A 364 5.70 2.90 23.25
C ASP A 364 6.53 1.75 22.69
N THR A 365 7.85 1.89 22.74
CA THR A 365 8.74 0.74 22.80
C THR A 365 8.50 0.04 24.13
N GLN A 366 7.52 -0.87 24.19
CA GLN A 366 7.64 -1.99 25.12
C GLN A 366 9.05 -2.55 24.96
N GLU A 367 9.76 -2.70 26.08
CA GLU A 367 11.05 -3.39 26.17
C GLU A 367 10.86 -4.81 25.63
N ARG A 368 10.89 -4.95 24.30
CA ARG A 368 11.19 -6.21 23.63
C ARG A 368 12.56 -6.58 24.16
N SER A 369 12.67 -7.76 24.76
CA SER A 369 13.97 -8.39 25.00
C SER A 369 14.80 -8.14 23.74
N GLU A 370 15.96 -7.48 23.88
CA GLU A 370 16.83 -7.21 22.74
C GLU A 370 16.99 -8.53 21.99
N PRO A 371 16.47 -8.64 20.75
CA PRO A 371 16.73 -9.82 19.96
C PRO A 371 18.23 -9.98 19.92
N ILE A 372 18.72 -11.21 20.06
CA ILE A 372 20.12 -11.52 19.79
C ILE A 372 20.49 -10.78 18.50
N PRO A 373 21.48 -9.87 18.51
CA PRO A 373 21.80 -9.06 17.34
C PRO A 373 22.46 -9.97 16.31
N LEU A 374 21.63 -10.71 15.58
CA LEU A 374 22.04 -11.50 14.45
C LEU A 374 22.33 -10.54 13.30
N PRO A 375 23.42 -10.77 12.54
CA PRO A 375 23.66 -10.05 11.29
C PRO A 375 22.42 -10.09 10.38
N PRO A 376 22.10 -9.01 9.65
CA PRO A 376 20.94 -8.95 8.75
C PRO A 376 20.87 -10.10 7.75
N GLU A 377 22.02 -10.63 7.33
CA GLU A 377 22.15 -11.77 6.44
C GLU A 377 21.62 -13.05 7.09
N ILE A 378 21.98 -13.31 8.35
CA ILE A 378 21.49 -14.48 9.09
C ILE A 378 19.98 -14.38 9.34
N ILE A 379 19.48 -13.18 9.66
CA ILE A 379 18.04 -12.94 9.78
C ILE A 379 17.33 -13.27 8.47
N THR A 380 17.89 -12.83 7.34
CA THR A 380 17.34 -13.10 6.00
C THR A 380 17.33 -14.58 5.69
N GLU A 381 18.40 -15.32 5.96
CA GLU A 381 18.47 -16.78 5.76
C GLU A 381 17.42 -17.53 6.59
N LEU A 382 17.20 -17.12 7.85
CA LEU A 382 16.18 -17.71 8.73
C LEU A 382 14.76 -17.45 8.20
N ILE A 383 14.49 -16.21 7.76
CA ILE A 383 13.21 -15.83 7.15
C ILE A 383 13.00 -16.60 5.84
N GLU A 384 14.01 -16.69 4.97
CA GLU A 384 13.94 -17.44 3.71
C GLU A 384 13.61 -18.91 3.97
N LYS A 385 14.31 -19.55 4.91
CA LYS A 385 14.02 -20.93 5.29
C LYS A 385 12.56 -21.10 5.73
N ARG A 386 12.03 -20.14 6.49
CA ARG A 386 10.64 -20.15 6.95
C ARG A 386 9.64 -19.94 5.80
N ILE A 387 9.91 -18.99 4.90
CA ILE A 387 9.10 -18.71 3.71
C ILE A 387 9.03 -19.95 2.81
N ARG A 388 10.17 -20.59 2.54
CA ARG A 388 10.23 -21.81 1.72
C ARG A 388 9.44 -22.97 2.32
N GLN A 389 9.46 -23.12 3.64
CA GLN A 389 8.65 -24.12 4.34
C GLN A 389 7.15 -23.78 4.27
N LEU A 390 6.79 -22.51 4.43
CA LEU A 390 5.40 -22.05 4.42
C LEU A 390 4.75 -22.23 3.05
N TYR A 391 5.51 -22.01 1.97
CA TYR A 391 5.04 -22.10 0.59
C TYR A 391 5.47 -23.39 -0.13
N ALA A 392 5.84 -24.44 0.61
CA ALA A 392 6.33 -25.69 0.02
C ALA A 392 5.31 -26.37 -0.90
N ASP A 393 4.02 -26.25 -0.59
CA ASP A 393 2.87 -26.79 -1.34
C ASP A 393 2.09 -25.70 -2.10
N TRP A 394 2.60 -24.47 -2.16
CA TRP A 394 1.86 -23.30 -2.66
C TRP A 394 1.30 -23.50 -4.07
N ALA A 395 2.07 -24.09 -4.98
CA ALA A 395 1.67 -24.31 -6.37
C ALA A 395 0.43 -25.21 -6.51
N ASP A 396 0.19 -26.08 -5.53
CA ASP A 396 -0.81 -27.15 -5.54
C ASP A 396 -1.89 -26.95 -4.47
N LYS A 397 -1.86 -25.81 -3.76
CA LYS A 397 -2.81 -25.46 -2.71
C LYS A 397 -3.87 -24.48 -3.23
N PRO A 398 -5.18 -24.78 -3.09
CA PRO A 398 -6.25 -23.84 -3.39
C PRO A 398 -6.09 -22.52 -2.63
N LEU A 399 -6.20 -21.41 -3.34
CA LEU A 399 -6.12 -20.07 -2.75
C LEU A 399 -7.44 -19.33 -2.94
N PRO A 400 -8.05 -18.77 -1.88
CA PRO A 400 -9.30 -18.02 -1.99
C PRO A 400 -9.22 -16.86 -2.99
N ILE A 401 -8.07 -16.17 -3.05
CA ILE A 401 -7.83 -15.05 -3.99
C ILE A 401 -7.80 -15.49 -5.47
N LEU A 402 -7.72 -16.80 -5.74
CA LEU A 402 -7.78 -17.38 -7.07
C LEU A 402 -9.10 -18.15 -7.26
N ASN A 403 -10.18 -17.74 -6.59
CA ASN A 403 -11.48 -18.42 -6.62
C ASN A 403 -11.38 -19.90 -6.23
N ASP A 404 -10.62 -20.19 -5.18
CA ASP A 404 -10.31 -21.53 -4.68
C ASP A 404 -9.63 -22.46 -5.71
N GLN A 405 -9.03 -21.90 -6.77
CA GLN A 405 -8.13 -22.64 -7.66
C GLN A 405 -6.71 -22.70 -7.09
N THR A 406 -5.97 -23.73 -7.48
CA THR A 406 -4.51 -23.75 -7.26
C THR A 406 -3.80 -22.81 -8.24
N PRO A 407 -2.62 -22.27 -7.89
CA PRO A 407 -1.82 -21.49 -8.84
C PRO A 407 -1.56 -22.23 -10.17
N ARG A 408 -1.31 -23.56 -10.16
CA ARG A 408 -1.13 -24.35 -11.38
C ARG A 408 -2.37 -24.44 -12.26
N GLU A 409 -3.55 -24.42 -11.66
CA GLU A 409 -4.81 -24.45 -12.40
C GLU A 409 -5.13 -23.08 -12.99
N ALA A 410 -4.96 -22.02 -12.19
CA ALA A 410 -5.26 -20.65 -12.58
C ALA A 410 -4.43 -20.20 -13.80
N ILE A 411 -3.14 -20.51 -13.85
CA ILE A 411 -2.27 -20.10 -14.99
C ILE A 411 -2.63 -20.71 -16.35
N ARG A 412 -3.62 -21.61 -16.42
CA ARG A 412 -4.08 -22.22 -17.68
C ARG A 412 -4.89 -21.25 -18.54
N THR A 413 -5.41 -20.17 -17.97
CA THR A 413 -6.07 -19.09 -18.71
C THR A 413 -5.19 -17.84 -18.70
N PRO A 414 -5.27 -16.98 -19.73
CA PRO A 414 -4.56 -15.70 -19.73
C PRO A 414 -4.90 -14.83 -18.51
N GLU A 415 -6.17 -14.81 -18.12
CA GLU A 415 -6.68 -14.02 -17.00
C GLU A 415 -6.12 -14.54 -15.67
N GLY A 416 -6.16 -15.87 -15.47
CA GLY A 416 -5.63 -16.50 -14.28
C GLY A 416 -4.10 -16.41 -14.19
N LEU A 417 -3.40 -16.38 -15.33
CA LEU A 417 -1.97 -16.10 -15.37
C LEU A 417 -1.65 -14.70 -14.84
N GLU A 418 -2.38 -13.67 -15.25
CA GLU A 418 -2.17 -12.30 -14.76
C GLU A 418 -2.54 -12.18 -13.27
N GLN A 419 -3.60 -12.86 -12.80
CA GLN A 419 -3.93 -12.92 -11.37
C GLN A 419 -2.80 -13.55 -10.54
N VAL A 420 -2.20 -14.65 -11.01
CA VAL A 420 -1.08 -15.31 -10.31
C VAL A 420 0.18 -14.44 -10.32
N LYS A 421 0.49 -13.76 -11.42
CA LYS A 421 1.60 -12.77 -11.47
C LYS A 421 1.38 -11.63 -10.49
N PHE A 422 0.16 -11.09 -10.45
CA PHE A 422 -0.21 -10.03 -9.52
C PHE A 422 -0.03 -10.46 -8.06
N LEU A 423 -0.40 -11.70 -7.74
CA LEU A 423 -0.20 -12.29 -6.42
C LEU A 423 1.29 -12.41 -6.05
N LEU A 424 2.13 -12.90 -6.97
CA LEU A 424 3.57 -13.01 -6.77
C LEU A 424 4.23 -11.64 -6.57
N HIS A 425 3.88 -10.64 -7.38
CA HIS A 425 4.33 -9.26 -7.19
C HIS A 425 3.90 -8.70 -5.84
N THR A 426 2.72 -9.09 -5.33
CA THR A 426 2.25 -8.68 -4.00
C THR A 426 3.13 -9.25 -2.89
N TYR A 427 3.56 -10.50 -2.99
CA TYR A 427 4.49 -11.09 -2.03
C TYR A 427 5.87 -10.43 -2.08
N GLU A 428 6.41 -10.22 -3.29
CA GLU A 428 7.70 -9.56 -3.50
C GLU A 428 7.70 -8.12 -3.01
N HIS A 429 6.61 -7.39 -3.27
CA HIS A 429 6.40 -6.03 -2.78
C HIS A 429 6.41 -5.97 -1.25
N GLY A 430 5.62 -6.81 -0.60
CA GLY A 430 5.54 -6.87 0.86
C GLY A 430 6.88 -7.22 1.50
N GLU A 431 7.60 -8.19 0.93
CA GLU A 431 8.94 -8.59 1.37
C GLU A 431 9.95 -7.46 1.20
N ALA A 432 9.95 -6.75 0.06
CA ALA A 432 10.85 -5.63 -0.17
C ALA A 432 10.64 -4.50 0.85
N GLN A 433 9.38 -4.16 1.16
CA GLN A 433 9.05 -3.17 2.19
C GLN A 433 9.53 -3.60 3.56
N GLN A 434 9.23 -4.85 3.94
CA GLN A 434 9.61 -5.39 5.24
C GLN A 434 11.14 -5.47 5.40
N ALA A 435 11.85 -5.91 4.37
CA ALA A 435 13.30 -6.00 4.37
C ALA A 435 13.95 -4.62 4.51
N LYS A 436 13.43 -3.61 3.80
CA LYS A 436 13.87 -2.21 3.92
C LYS A 436 13.67 -1.67 5.34
N ALA A 437 12.51 -1.90 5.95
CA ALA A 437 12.21 -1.50 7.32
C ALA A 437 13.10 -2.20 8.37
N GLN A 438 13.52 -3.44 8.09
CA GLN A 438 14.40 -4.23 8.94
C GLN A 438 15.89 -4.05 8.62
N HIS A 439 16.24 -3.17 7.67
CA HIS A 439 17.61 -2.96 7.19
C HIS A 439 18.34 -4.26 6.79
N ARG A 440 17.62 -5.16 6.12
CA ARG A 440 18.14 -6.45 5.64
C ARG A 440 17.95 -6.61 4.13
N PRO A 441 18.71 -7.49 3.46
CA PRO A 441 18.40 -7.85 2.08
C PRO A 441 17.03 -8.55 1.99
N PRO A 442 16.28 -8.37 0.89
CA PRO A 442 15.01 -9.05 0.66
C PRO A 442 15.21 -10.52 0.29
N VAL A 443 14.27 -11.37 0.69
CA VAL A 443 14.19 -12.76 0.27
C VAL A 443 13.66 -12.82 -1.17
N SER A 444 14.27 -13.67 -2.00
CA SER A 444 13.80 -13.91 -3.36
C SER A 444 12.62 -14.89 -3.39
N TYR A 445 11.55 -14.53 -4.09
CA TYR A 445 10.39 -15.37 -4.36
C TYR A 445 10.47 -16.12 -5.71
N GLU A 446 11.63 -16.08 -6.38
CA GLU A 446 11.90 -16.77 -7.65
C GLU A 446 11.48 -18.26 -7.63
N PHE A 447 11.61 -18.92 -6.48
CA PHE A 447 11.23 -20.33 -6.33
C PHE A 447 9.73 -20.57 -6.55
N LEU A 448 8.86 -19.59 -6.30
CA LEU A 448 7.42 -19.70 -6.57
C LEU A 448 7.13 -19.59 -8.08
N TRP A 449 7.77 -18.65 -8.78
CA TRP A 449 7.69 -18.53 -10.24
C TRP A 449 8.08 -19.85 -10.91
N GLN A 450 9.22 -20.41 -10.50
CA GLN A 450 9.72 -21.69 -10.99
C GLN A 450 8.80 -22.87 -10.66
N SER A 451 8.15 -22.85 -9.49
CA SER A 451 7.27 -23.95 -9.04
C SER A 451 6.09 -24.18 -9.98
N ILE A 452 5.61 -23.14 -10.66
CA ILE A 452 4.51 -23.18 -11.63
C ILE A 452 4.99 -23.02 -13.08
N GLY A 453 6.31 -22.98 -13.32
CA GLY A 453 6.90 -23.02 -14.66
C GLY A 453 6.87 -21.70 -15.44
N ILE A 454 6.81 -20.56 -14.75
CA ILE A 454 6.86 -19.23 -15.36
C ILE A 454 8.11 -18.47 -14.90
N THR A 455 8.46 -17.39 -15.59
CA THR A 455 9.54 -16.47 -15.22
C THR A 455 8.99 -15.12 -14.79
N PRO A 456 9.68 -14.40 -13.88
CA PRO A 456 9.30 -13.05 -13.46
C PRO A 456 9.15 -12.03 -14.61
#